data_AF-A0A7X6AQF2-F1
#
_entry.id   AF-A0A7X6AQF2-F1
#
_cell.length_a   1.000
_cell.length_b   1.000
_cell.length_c   1.000
_cell.angle_alpha   90.00
_cell.angle_beta   90.00
_cell.angle_gamma   90.00
#
_symmetry.space_group_name_H-M   'P 1'
#
loop_
_entity.id
_entity.type
_entity.pdbx_description
1 polymer ?
#
loop_
_entity_poly.entity_id
_entity_poly.type
_entity_poly.pdbx_seq_one_letter_code
_entity_poly.pdbx_strand_id
1 'polypeptide(L)' 'VGSYGADAVLVDSSTPGSGEVFDWRLAEDAPRAGYRVILAGGLEAGNVAEAIRRVR' A
#
# COMPACT_ATOMS: atom_id res chain seq x y z
N VAL A 1 5.74 11.56 3.82
CA VAL A 1 7.21 11.31 3.84
C VAL A 1 7.98 12.57 4.21
N GLY A 2 7.83 13.67 3.47
CA GLY A 2 8.60 14.91 3.70
C GLY A 2 8.44 15.60 5.06
N SER A 3 7.34 15.38 5.78
CA SER A 3 7.10 15.94 7.13
C SER A 3 7.33 14.95 8.28
N TYR A 4 7.52 13.65 7.98
CA TYR A 4 7.75 12.60 8.98
C TYR A 4 9.17 12.03 8.92
N GLY A 5 10.04 12.58 8.06
CA GLY A 5 11.44 12.15 7.92
C GLY A 5 11.65 10.74 7.37
N ALA A 6 10.60 10.08 6.88
CA ALA A 6 10.66 8.72 6.38
C ALA A 6 10.90 8.69 4.86
N ASP A 7 11.68 7.72 4.38
CA ASP A 7 11.98 7.52 2.96
C ASP A 7 10.80 6.94 2.16
N ALA A 8 9.89 6.23 2.83
CA ALA A 8 8.71 5.60 2.25
C ALA A 8 7.55 5.54 3.27
N VAL A 9 6.35 5.27 2.77
CA VAL A 9 5.14 5.02 3.57
C VAL A 9 4.73 3.57 3.41
N LEU A 10 4.58 2.85 4.52
CA LEU A 10 3.93 1.55 4.52
C LEU A 10 2.42 1.74 4.70
N VAL A 11 1.63 1.20 3.77
CA VAL A 11 0.17 1.20 3.82
C VAL A 11 -0.29 -0.22 4.10
N ASP A 12 -0.97 -0.42 5.22
CA ASP A 12 -1.49 -1.71 5.68
C ASP A 12 -3.01 -1.63 5.89
N SER A 13 -3.62 -2.80 6.09
CA SER A 13 -5.01 -2.92 6.55
C SER A 13 -5.24 -2.23 7.89
N SER A 14 -6.49 -1.92 8.21
CA SER A 14 -6.88 -1.32 9.49
C SER A 14 -6.51 -2.17 10.71
N THR A 15 -6.29 -3.47 10.50
CA THR A 15 -5.94 -4.44 11.55
C THR A 15 -4.62 -5.13 11.16
N PRO A 16 -3.46 -4.57 11.54
CA PRO A 16 -2.16 -5.14 11.22
C PRO A 16 -2.07 -6.61 11.66
N GLY A 17 -1.54 -7.46 10.79
CA GLY A 17 -1.38 -8.90 11.07
C GLY A 17 -2.65 -9.75 10.91
N SER A 18 -3.78 -9.18 10.49
CA SER A 18 -5.01 -9.95 10.21
C SER A 18 -4.88 -10.87 8.98
N GLY A 19 -4.02 -10.50 8.02
CA GLY A 19 -3.97 -11.17 6.72
C GLY A 19 -5.11 -10.76 5.78
N GLU A 20 -5.92 -9.77 6.16
CA GLU A 20 -7.04 -9.29 5.36
C GLU A 20 -6.61 -8.20 4.38
N VAL A 21 -7.19 -8.23 3.18
CA VAL A 21 -7.01 -7.22 2.15
C VAL A 21 -7.91 -6.02 2.46
N PHE A 22 -7.40 -4.81 2.25
CA PHE A 22 -8.18 -3.58 2.30
C PHE A 22 -8.41 -3.02 0.89
N ASP A 23 -9.28 -2.00 0.78
CA ASP A 23 -9.53 -1.33 -0.48
C ASP A 23 -8.31 -0.53 -0.96
N TRP A 24 -7.52 -1.12 -1.87
CA TRP A 24 -6.32 -0.51 -2.42
C TRP A 24 -6.56 0.80 -3.18
N ARG A 25 -7.82 1.11 -3.56
CA ARG A 25 -8.20 2.40 -4.16
C ARG A 25 -7.78 3.60 -3.30
N LEU A 26 -7.64 3.39 -2.00
CA LEU A 26 -7.17 4.41 -1.06
C LEU A 26 -5.69 4.77 -1.24
N ALA A 27 -4.90 3.91 -1.88
CA ALA A 27 -3.46 4.07 -2.07
C ALA A 27 -3.05 4.37 -3.53
N GLU A 28 -3.96 4.26 -4.51
CA GLU A 28 -3.65 4.35 -5.94
C GLU A 28 -3.00 5.69 -6.36
N ASP A 29 -3.38 6.80 -5.72
CA ASP A 29 -2.85 8.13 -6.05
C ASP A 29 -1.56 8.51 -5.30
N ALA A 30 -1.16 7.74 -4.28
CA ALA A 30 0.01 8.06 -3.47
C ALA A 30 1.32 8.05 -4.27
N PRO A 31 1.60 7.07 -5.16
CA PRO A 31 2.76 7.14 -6.05
C PRO A 31 2.74 8.37 -6.97
N ARG A 32 1.57 8.72 -7.51
CA ARG A 32 1.38 9.88 -8.39
C ARG A 32 1.62 11.22 -7.68
N ALA A 33 1.31 11.28 -6.38
CA ALA A 33 1.61 12.41 -5.52
C ALA A 33 3.08 12.46 -5.05
N GLY A 34 3.94 11.57 -5.54
CA GLY A 34 5.38 11.58 -5.26
C GLY A 34 5.80 10.80 -4.00
N TYR A 35 4.89 10.04 -3.39
CA TYR A 35 5.22 9.19 -2.25
C TYR A 35 5.81 7.86 -2.71
N ARG A 36 6.92 7.44 -2.09
CA ARG A 36 7.37 6.05 -2.17
C ARG A 36 6.50 5.21 -1.26
N VAL A 37 5.79 4.23 -1.83
CA VAL A 37 4.80 3.41 -1.12
C VAL A 37 5.29 1.97 -1.01
N ILE A 38 5.12 1.37 0.17
CA ILE A 38 5.23 -0.06 0.43
C ILE A 38 3.82 -0.54 0.75
N LEU A 39 3.22 -1.35 -0.11
CA LEU A 39 1.89 -1.90 0.11
C LEU A 39 1.98 -3.20 0.92
N ALA A 40 1.22 -3.28 2.00
CA ALA A 40 1.06 -4.44 2.87
C ALA A 40 -0.44 -4.79 3.03
N GLY A 41 -0.75 -5.75 3.89
CA GLY A 41 -2.12 -6.16 4.20
C GLY A 41 -2.67 -7.23 3.25
N GLY A 42 -2.66 -8.48 3.71
CA GLY A 42 -3.31 -9.61 3.04
C GLY A 42 -2.79 -9.95 1.64
N LEU A 43 -1.58 -9.52 1.28
CA LEU A 43 -0.98 -9.87 0.00
C LEU A 43 -0.61 -11.35 -0.05
N GLU A 44 -1.05 -12.02 -1.10
CA GLU A 44 -0.76 -13.42 -1.38
C GLU A 44 -0.60 -13.65 -2.88
N ALA A 45 -0.20 -14.86 -3.28
CA ALA A 45 0.18 -15.15 -4.66
C ALA A 45 -0.98 -14.91 -5.66
N GLY A 46 -2.22 -15.10 -5.23
CA GLY A 46 -3.42 -14.86 -6.05
C GLY A 46 -3.75 -13.39 -6.30
N ASN A 47 -3.30 -12.45 -5.44
CA ASN A 47 -3.75 -11.07 -5.47
C ASN A 47 -2.63 -10.02 -5.71
N VAL A 48 -1.36 -10.38 -5.50
CA VAL A 48 -0.24 -9.43 -5.55
C VAL A 48 -0.09 -8.71 -6.90
N ALA A 49 -0.40 -9.40 -8.00
CA ALA A 49 -0.32 -8.81 -9.33
C ALA A 49 -1.40 -7.74 -9.57
N GLU A 50 -2.59 -7.89 -8.98
CA GLU A 50 -3.62 -6.86 -9.01
C GLU A 50 -3.23 -5.66 -8.14
N ALA A 51 -2.69 -5.94 -6.94
CA ALA A 51 -2.23 -4.93 -6.00
C ALA A 51 -1.22 -3.96 -6.67
N ILE A 52 -0.23 -4.53 -7.37
CA ILE A 52 0.79 -3.75 -8.11
C ILE A 52 0.15 -2.92 -9.23
N ARG A 53 -0.81 -3.47 -9.99
CA ARG A 53 -1.45 -2.74 -11.09
C ARG A 53 -2.24 -1.52 -10.62
N ARG A 54 -2.80 -1.59 -9.42
CA ARG A 54 -3.59 -0.51 -8.81
C ARG A 54 -2.68 0.56 -8.21
N VAL A 55 -1.67 0.17 -7.45
CA VAL A 55 -0.84 1.11 -6.66
C VAL A 55 0.47 1.46 -7.40
N ARG A 56 0.36 1.97 -8.63
CA ARG A 56 1.50 2.34 -9.48
C ARG A 56 1.56 3.83 -9.81
#